data_AF-A0A1R1B053-F1
#
_entry.id   AF-A0A1R1B053-F1
#
_cell.length_a   1.000
_cell.length_b   1.000
_cell.length_c   1.000
_cell.angle_alpha   90.00
_cell.angle_beta   90.00
_cell.angle_gamma   90.00
#
_symmetry.space_group_name_H-M   'P 1'
#
loop_
_entity.id
_entity.type
_entity.pdbx_description
1 polymer ?
#
loop_
_entity_poly.entity_id
_entity_poly.type
_entity_poly.pdbx_seq_one_letter_code
_entity_poly.pdbx_strand_id
1 'polypeptide(L)'
;MKSSASENLLLELRDITRAISDLDLENEADYESLHSLQYDQAQLREKIDQLSQMNGFSYTESDRSILLECIELEKTNNEAFAQKRQAARMELNRINESRKSKGAYLGEYTQHVGYFIDSQQ
;
A
#
# COMPACT_ATOMS: atom_id res chain seq x y z
N MET A 1 -15.07 32.36 11.60
CA MET A 1 -15.80 32.12 10.33
C MET A 1 -16.26 30.67 10.35
N LYS A 2 -17.50 30.35 9.98
CA LYS A 2 -17.96 28.95 9.90
C LYS A 2 -17.36 28.32 8.63
N SER A 3 -16.70 27.18 8.77
CA SER A 3 -16.15 26.43 7.63
C SER A 3 -17.28 25.93 6.73
N SER A 4 -17.07 25.95 5.41
CA SER A 4 -18.06 25.47 4.43
C SER A 4 -18.17 23.94 4.48
N ALA A 5 -19.28 23.38 3.98
CA ALA A 5 -19.44 21.93 3.94
C ALA A 5 -18.32 21.24 3.11
N SER A 6 -17.86 21.88 2.03
CA SER A 6 -16.76 21.37 1.22
C SER A 6 -15.42 21.45 1.95
N GLU A 7 -15.13 22.55 2.63
CA GLU A 7 -13.88 22.73 3.36
C GLU A 7 -13.75 21.69 4.49
N ASN A 8 -14.83 21.41 5.22
CA ASN A 8 -14.81 20.36 6.25
C ASN A 8 -14.48 18.97 5.68
N LEU A 9 -15.06 18.60 4.53
CA LEU A 9 -14.78 17.32 3.88
C LEU A 9 -13.34 17.26 3.34
N LEU A 10 -12.81 18.38 2.85
CA LEU A 10 -11.41 18.46 2.42
C LEU A 10 -10.43 18.37 3.59
N LEU A 11 -10.76 18.97 4.73
CA LEU A 11 -9.98 18.84 5.96
C LEU A 11 -9.98 17.40 6.46
N GLU A 12 -11.14 16.74 6.46
CA GLU A 12 -11.26 15.33 6.82
C GLU A 12 -10.46 14.44 5.85
N LEU A 13 -10.47 14.74 4.55
CA LEU A 13 -9.69 14.02 3.55
C LEU A 13 -8.20 14.14 3.84
N ARG A 14 -7.74 15.36 4.13
CA ARG A 14 -6.35 15.60 4.49
C ARG A 14 -5.96 14.84 5.74
N ASP A 15 -6.80 14.83 6.77
CA ASP A 15 -6.50 14.18 8.04
C ASP A 15 -6.42 12.66 7.87
N ILE A 16 -7.30 12.05 7.06
CA ILE A 16 -7.18 10.63 6.67
C ILE A 16 -5.89 10.38 5.88
N THR A 17 -5.57 11.24 4.91
CA THR A 17 -4.35 11.08 4.10
C THR A 17 -3.08 11.17 4.95
N ARG A 18 -3.05 12.06 5.96
CA ARG A 18 -1.97 12.14 6.94
C ARG A 18 -1.90 10.91 7.84
N ALA A 19 -3.05 10.43 8.33
CA ALA A 19 -3.11 9.20 9.11
C ALA A 19 -2.53 8.01 8.33
N ILE A 20 -2.81 7.92 7.02
CA ILE A 20 -2.20 6.92 6.14
C ILE A 20 -0.67 7.10 6.03
N SER A 21 -0.19 8.34 5.95
CA SER A 21 1.26 8.64 5.90
C SER A 21 1.98 8.23 7.18
N ASP A 22 1.31 8.29 8.33
CA ASP A 22 1.89 7.99 9.64
C ASP A 22 1.88 6.49 9.99
N LEU A 23 1.24 5.64 9.17
CA LEU A 23 1.18 4.20 9.41
C LEU A 23 2.56 3.53 9.27
N ASP A 24 2.88 2.68 10.24
CA ASP A 24 4.05 1.82 10.15
C ASP A 24 3.68 0.47 9.54
N LEU A 25 3.83 0.36 8.22
CA LEU A 25 3.53 -0.89 7.51
C LEU A 25 4.54 -2.02 7.76
N GLU A 26 5.48 -1.89 8.70
CA GLU A 26 6.20 -3.04 9.26
C GLU A 26 5.40 -3.73 10.37
N ASN A 27 4.43 -3.03 10.97
CA ASN A 27 3.49 -3.56 11.93
C ASN A 27 2.25 -4.14 11.23
N GLU A 28 1.93 -5.41 11.52
CA GLU A 28 0.80 -6.08 10.87
C GLU A 28 -0.55 -5.43 11.21
N ALA A 29 -0.70 -4.87 12.41
CA ALA A 29 -1.91 -4.17 12.84
C ALA A 29 -2.23 -2.92 12.01
N ASP A 30 -1.21 -2.33 11.38
CA ASP A 30 -1.35 -1.11 10.59
C ASP A 30 -1.86 -1.41 9.17
N TYR A 31 -1.85 -2.67 8.72
CA TYR A 31 -2.47 -3.07 7.43
C TYR A 31 -4.00 -3.01 7.47
N GLU A 32 -4.61 -3.50 8.56
CA GLU A 32 -6.07 -3.40 8.75
C GLU A 32 -6.49 -1.93 8.87
N SER A 33 -5.70 -1.14 9.60
CA SER A 33 -5.88 0.31 9.71
C SER A 33 -5.75 1.00 8.35
N LEU A 34 -4.76 0.63 7.54
CA LEU A 34 -4.59 1.13 6.17
C LEU A 34 -5.83 0.84 5.32
N HIS A 35 -6.35 -0.39 5.36
CA HIS A 35 -7.51 -0.78 4.55
C HIS A 35 -8.76 0.01 4.96
N SER A 36 -9.00 0.18 6.26
CA SER A 36 -10.11 1.00 6.77
C SER A 36 -9.98 2.46 6.33
N LEU A 37 -8.79 3.06 6.50
CA LEU A 37 -8.55 4.45 6.13
C LEU A 37 -8.69 4.68 4.62
N GLN A 38 -8.25 3.74 3.78
CA GLN A 38 -8.43 3.82 2.33
C GLN A 38 -9.89 3.72 1.92
N TYR A 39 -10.68 2.88 2.60
CA TYR A 39 -12.12 2.80 2.39
C TYR A 39 -12.80 4.13 2.72
N ASP A 40 -12.50 4.70 3.89
CA ASP A 40 -13.06 5.98 4.31
C ASP A 40 -12.64 7.12 3.37
N GLN A 41 -11.38 7.13 2.93
CA GLN A 41 -10.88 8.09 1.95
C GLN A 41 -11.65 8.01 0.63
N ALA A 42 -11.95 6.81 0.13
CA ALA A 42 -12.71 6.61 -1.10
C ALA A 42 -14.16 7.12 -0.96
N GLN A 43 -14.83 6.79 0.14
CA GLN A 43 -16.18 7.29 0.44
C GLN A 43 -16.22 8.82 0.54
N LEU A 44 -15.18 9.42 1.12
CA LEU A 44 -15.08 10.87 1.25
C LEU A 44 -14.87 11.57 -0.09
N ARG A 45 -14.05 10.99 -0.97
CA ARG A 45 -13.86 11.46 -2.35
C ARG A 45 -15.17 11.44 -3.13
N GLU A 46 -15.96 10.38 -3.02
CA GLU A 46 -17.27 10.31 -3.68
C GLU A 46 -18.20 11.45 -3.23
N LYS A 47 -18.21 11.78 -1.93
CA LYS A 47 -19.00 12.90 -1.40
C LYS A 47 -18.51 14.26 -1.93
N ILE A 48 -17.20 14.45 -1.99
CA ILE A 48 -16.58 15.66 -2.53
C ILE A 48 -16.92 15.80 -4.02
N ASP A 49 -16.83 14.72 -4.78
CA ASP A 49 -17.16 14.70 -6.21
C ASP A 49 -18.63 15.04 -6.43
N GLN A 50 -19.54 14.49 -5.63
CA GLN A 50 -20.98 14.81 -5.69
C GLN A 50 -21.24 16.30 -5.41
N LEU A 51 -20.58 16.88 -4.39
CA LEU A 51 -20.68 18.32 -4.12
C LEU A 51 -20.14 19.16 -5.27
N SER A 52 -19.03 18.74 -5.89
CA SER A 52 -18.41 19.46 -6.99
C SER A 52 -19.27 19.54 -8.25
N GLN A 53 -20.21 18.61 -8.40
CA GLN A 53 -21.15 18.55 -9.52
C GLN A 53 -22.37 19.45 -9.31
N MET A 54 -22.56 20.04 -8.11
CA MET A 54 -23.69 20.94 -7.86
C MET A 54 -23.52 22.26 -8.63
N ASN A 55 -24.61 22.73 -9.24
CA ASN A 55 -24.61 24.00 -9.96
C ASN A 55 -24.20 25.17 -9.06
N GLY A 56 -23.23 25.95 -9.52
CA GLY A 56 -22.69 27.10 -8.78
C GLY A 56 -21.64 26.74 -7.72
N PHE A 57 -21.24 25.47 -7.61
CA PHE A 57 -20.11 25.07 -6.79
C PHE A 57 -18.80 25.59 -7.38
N SER A 58 -17.93 26.11 -6.51
CA SER A 58 -16.57 26.48 -6.87
C SER A 58 -15.67 26.34 -5.64
N TYR A 59 -14.51 25.73 -5.83
CA TYR A 59 -13.49 25.66 -4.79
C TYR A 59 -12.88 27.03 -4.53
N THR A 60 -12.83 27.40 -3.25
CA THR A 60 -12.09 28.57 -2.77
C THR A 60 -10.58 28.35 -2.92
N GLU A 61 -9.79 29.40 -2.73
CA GLU A 61 -8.33 29.28 -2.71
C GLU A 61 -7.83 28.39 -1.56
N SER A 62 -8.49 28.47 -0.39
CA SER A 62 -8.21 27.60 0.77
C SER A 62 -8.46 26.13 0.40
N ASP A 63 -9.60 25.82 -0.21
CA ASP A 63 -9.94 24.46 -0.65
C ASP A 63 -8.88 23.90 -1.60
N ARG A 64 -8.44 24.72 -2.57
CA ARG A 64 -7.38 24.34 -3.52
C ARG A 64 -6.05 24.08 -2.81
N SER A 65 -5.70 24.86 -1.80
CA SER A 65 -4.49 24.63 -0.99
C SER A 65 -4.57 23.29 -0.26
N ILE A 66 -5.72 22.96 0.34
CA ILE A 66 -5.91 21.68 1.04
C ILE A 66 -5.83 20.50 0.04
N LEU A 67 -6.45 20.64 -1.13
CA LEU A 67 -6.37 19.63 -2.19
C LEU A 67 -4.94 19.40 -2.68
N LEU A 68 -4.17 20.47 -2.90
CA LEU A 68 -2.76 20.35 -3.30
C LEU A 68 -1.94 19.63 -2.23
N GLU A 69 -2.17 19.94 -0.96
CA GLU A 69 -1.54 19.22 0.15
C GLU A 69 -1.87 17.72 0.14
N CYS A 70 -3.15 17.37 -0.04
CA CYS A 70 -3.58 15.97 -0.13
C CYS A 70 -2.89 15.25 -1.30
N ILE A 71 -2.80 15.89 -2.47
CA ILE A 71 -2.16 15.33 -3.66
C ILE A 71 -0.68 15.03 -3.40
N GLU A 72 0.04 15.95 -2.75
CA GLU A 72 1.46 15.74 -2.45
C GLU A 72 1.65 14.61 -1.42
N LEU A 73 0.85 14.57 -0.36
CA LEU A 73 0.90 13.46 0.61
C LEU A 73 0.60 12.11 -0.06
N GLU A 74 -0.37 12.05 -0.95
CA GLU A 74 -0.71 10.80 -1.66
C GLU A 74 0.38 10.34 -2.63
N LYS A 75 1.09 11.26 -3.28
CA LYS A 75 2.26 10.91 -4.09
C LYS A 75 3.32 10.27 -3.21
N THR A 76 3.65 10.88 -2.07
CA THR A 76 4.62 10.34 -1.12
C THR A 76 4.19 8.97 -0.59
N ASN A 77 2.92 8.80 -0.23
CA ASN A 77 2.39 7.52 0.23
C ASN A 77 2.50 6.44 -0.85
N ASN A 78 2.12 6.75 -2.10
CA ASN A 78 2.22 5.81 -3.21
C ASN A 78 3.67 5.41 -3.52
N GLU A 79 4.62 6.33 -3.43
CA GLU A 79 6.04 6.03 -3.57
C GLU A 79 6.52 5.09 -2.46
N ALA A 80 6.17 5.36 -1.21
CA ALA A 80 6.50 4.51 -0.06
C ALA A 80 5.90 3.09 -0.23
N PHE A 81 4.64 2.98 -0.64
CA PHE A 81 3.99 1.69 -0.90
C PHE A 81 4.65 0.94 -2.06
N ALA A 82 5.05 1.64 -3.12
CA ALA A 82 5.76 1.03 -4.24
C ALA A 82 7.10 0.44 -3.81
N GLN A 83 7.86 1.16 -2.97
CA GLN A 83 9.13 0.69 -2.41
C GLN A 83 8.93 -0.54 -1.51
N LYS A 84 7.97 -0.50 -0.58
CA LYS A 84 7.67 -1.65 0.29
C LYS A 84 7.23 -2.88 -0.53
N ARG A 85 6.39 -2.69 -1.54
CA ARG A 85 5.99 -3.77 -2.47
C ARG A 85 7.19 -4.36 -3.22
N GLN A 86 8.14 -3.52 -3.65
CA GLN A 86 9.36 -4.00 -4.30
C GLN A 86 10.24 -4.80 -3.34
N ALA A 87 10.42 -4.33 -2.10
CA ALA A 87 11.17 -5.05 -1.06
C ALA A 87 10.57 -6.43 -0.78
N ALA A 88 9.24 -6.51 -0.59
CA ALA A 88 8.55 -7.77 -0.39
C ALA A 88 8.74 -8.76 -1.57
N ARG A 89 8.71 -8.26 -2.81
CA ARG A 89 8.97 -9.08 -4.01
C ARG A 89 10.39 -9.63 -4.04
N MET A 90 11.39 -8.83 -3.67
CA MET A 90 12.78 -9.28 -3.62
C MET A 90 12.96 -10.40 -2.58
N GLU A 91 12.33 -10.25 -1.41
CA GLU A 91 12.41 -11.27 -0.35
C GLU A 91 11.73 -12.58 -0.76
N LEU A 92 10.56 -12.51 -1.41
CA LEU A 92 9.91 -13.69 -1.97
C LEU A 92 10.77 -14.39 -3.03
N ASN A 93 11.44 -13.64 -3.89
CA ASN A 93 12.35 -14.21 -4.88
C ASN A 93 13.53 -14.93 -4.20
N ARG A 94 14.13 -14.32 -3.17
CA ARG A 94 15.21 -14.92 -2.39
C ARG A 94 14.78 -16.22 -1.70
N ILE A 95 13.58 -16.26 -1.13
CA ILE A 95 13.00 -17.47 -0.54
C ILE A 95 12.82 -18.55 -1.60
N ASN A 96 12.31 -18.19 -2.79
CA ASN A 96 12.11 -19.13 -3.89
C ASN A 96 13.43 -19.70 -4.43
N GLU A 97 14.46 -18.87 -4.58
CA GLU A 97 15.81 -19.31 -4.96
C GLU A 97 16.41 -20.25 -3.91
N SER A 98 16.27 -19.92 -2.63
CA SER A 98 16.72 -20.77 -1.52
C SER A 98 16.01 -22.13 -1.52
N ARG A 99 14.70 -22.16 -1.82
CA ARG A 99 13.93 -23.41 -1.95
C ARG A 99 14.37 -24.24 -3.15
N LYS A 100 14.59 -23.61 -4.31
CA LYS A 100 15.12 -24.29 -5.51
C LYS A 100 16.50 -24.90 -5.24
N SER A 101 17.39 -24.15 -4.61
CA SER A 101 18.72 -24.61 -4.21
C SER A 101 18.64 -25.83 -3.28
N LYS A 102 17.83 -25.76 -2.20
CA LYS A 102 17.61 -26.92 -1.32
C LYS A 102 17.04 -28.13 -2.05
N GLY A 103 16.09 -27.92 -2.97
CA GLY A 103 15.51 -28.98 -3.79
C GLY A 103 16.53 -29.63 -4.73
N ALA A 104 17.43 -28.84 -5.34
CA ALA A 104 18.51 -29.35 -6.17
C ALA A 104 19.52 -30.18 -5.36
N TYR A 105 19.95 -29.69 -4.19
CA TYR A 105 20.87 -30.43 -3.32
C TYR A 105 20.26 -31.72 -2.79
N LEU A 106 18.98 -31.73 -2.40
CA LEU A 106 18.27 -32.95 -2.00
C LEU A 106 18.13 -33.92 -3.18
N GLY A 107 17.84 -33.43 -4.38
CA GLY A 107 17.76 -34.25 -5.59
C GLY A 107 19.08 -34.92 -5.96
N GLU A 108 20.19 -34.16 -5.96
CA GLU A 108 21.54 -34.67 -6.22
C GLU A 108 21.99 -35.67 -5.14
N TYR A 109 21.73 -35.39 -3.86
CA TYR A 109 22.05 -36.31 -2.77
C TYR A 109 21.31 -37.65 -2.91
N THR A 110 20.01 -37.61 -3.25
CA THR A 110 19.19 -38.82 -3.41
C THR A 110 19.62 -39.65 -4.64
N GLN A 111 19.99 -38.99 -5.75
CA GLN A 111 20.51 -39.67 -6.93
C GLN A 111 21.88 -40.32 -6.68
N HIS A 112 22.79 -39.64 -5.96
CA HIS A 112 24.09 -40.22 -5.64
C HIS A 112 23.98 -41.42 -4.67
N VAL A 113 23.16 -41.34 -3.62
CA VAL A 113 22.99 -42.46 -2.68
C VAL A 113 22.29 -43.67 -3.32
N GLY A 114 21.32 -43.44 -4.20
CA GLY A 114 20.64 -44.53 -4.93
C GLY A 114 21.55 -45.30 -5.89
N TYR A 115 22.51 -44.62 -6.54
CA TYR A 115 23.43 -45.23 -7.50
C TYR A 115 24.47 -46.16 -6.85
N PHE A 116 24.84 -45.91 -5.59
CA PHE A 116 25.76 -46.77 -4.84
C PHE A 116 25.10 -48.06 -4.33
N ILE A 117 23.78 -48.06 -4.10
CA ILE A 117 23.06 -49.23 -3.60
C ILE A 117 22.81 -50.25 -4.73
N ASP A 118 22.60 -49.78 -5.96
CA ASP A 118 22.27 -50.64 -7.11
C ASP A 118 23.52 -51.24 -7.82
N SER A 119 24.72 -50.71 -7.55
CA SER A 119 25.98 -51.21 -8.13
C SER A 119 26.67 -52.31 -7.30
N GLN A 120 26.01 -52.83 -6.26
CA GLN A 120 26.49 -53.93 -5.41
C GLN A 120 25.69 -55.24 -5.55
N GLN A 121 24.93 -55.45 -6.64
CA GLN A 121 24.31 -56.74 -6.95
C GLN A 121 24.95 -57.43 -8.15
#